data_AF-A0A822CCM8-F1
#
_entry.id   AF-A0A822CCM8-F1
#
_cell.length_a   1.000
_cell.length_b   1.000
_cell.length_c   1.000
_cell.angle_alpha   90.00
_cell.angle_beta   90.00
_cell.angle_gamma   90.00
#
_symmetry.space_group_name_H-M   'P 1'
#
loop_
_entity.id
_entity.type
_entity.pdbx_description
1 polymer ?
#
loop_
_entity_poly.entity_id
_entity_poly.type
_entity_poly.pdbx_seq_one_letter_code
_entity_poly.pdbx_strand_id
1 'polypeptide(L)'
;CHPNGSYLLCQLILKSNLWPLIREKNFYNKLDKFYTKMSCDKYACWFITQLWKNAQTIEQKLQMVKNMSNDLQLLRSHIYAKYITYEMNLTAYCSRPEQWKRNIEITIKKHSLLDDLDDNKNKKKKKKKL
;
A
#
# COMPACT_ATOMS: atom_id res chain seq x y z
N CYS A 1 2.29 6.66 -16.59
CA CYS A 1 1.70 5.38 -17.01
C CYS A 1 2.44 4.70 -18.17
N HIS A 2 3.72 5.03 -18.40
CA HIS A 2 4.51 4.31 -19.39
C HIS A 2 4.89 2.92 -18.84
N PRO A 3 4.85 1.82 -19.60
CA PRO A 3 5.13 0.46 -19.11
C PRO A 3 6.43 0.36 -18.31
N ASN A 4 7.53 0.82 -18.89
CA ASN A 4 8.85 0.78 -18.24
C ASN A 4 8.90 1.64 -16.97
N GLY A 5 8.22 2.79 -16.97
CA GLY A 5 8.14 3.66 -15.79
C GLY A 5 7.35 3.01 -14.66
N SER A 6 6.20 2.41 -14.98
CA SER A 6 5.39 1.67 -14.01
C SER A 6 6.15 0.47 -13.43
N TYR A 7 6.90 -0.26 -14.26
CA TYR A 7 7.76 -1.36 -13.81
C TYR A 7 8.86 -0.89 -12.86
N LEU A 8 9.58 0.19 -13.21
CA LEU A 8 10.62 0.77 -12.35
C LEU A 8 10.05 1.25 -11.01
N LEU A 9 8.87 1.87 -11.02
CA LEU A 9 8.19 2.29 -9.79
C LEU A 9 7.79 1.09 -8.92
N CYS A 10 7.36 -0.02 -9.52
CA CYS A 10 7.11 -1.27 -8.77
C CYS A 10 8.39 -1.80 -8.13
N GLN A 11 9.51 -1.84 -8.86
CA GLN A 11 10.79 -2.29 -8.29
C GLN A 11 11.28 -1.36 -7.17
N LEU A 12 11.02 -0.07 -7.33
CA LEU A 12 11.39 0.96 -6.36
C LEU A 12 10.58 0.78 -5.06
N ILE A 13 9.26 0.58 -5.13
CA ILE A 13 8.42 0.46 -3.93
C ILE A 13 8.65 -0.83 -3.14
N LEU A 14 9.07 -1.92 -3.78
CA LEU A 14 9.44 -3.16 -3.09
C LEU A 14 10.63 -2.97 -2.12
N LYS A 15 11.39 -1.87 -2.26
CA LYS A 15 12.50 -1.49 -1.40
C LYS A 15 12.16 -0.30 -0.49
N SER A 16 10.88 0.05 -0.35
CA SER A 16 10.44 1.24 0.40
C SER A 16 10.70 1.14 1.89
N ASN A 17 10.77 -0.08 2.43
CA ASN A 17 11.11 -0.34 3.82
C ASN A 17 12.51 0.16 4.23
N LEU A 18 13.41 0.38 3.26
CA LEU A 18 14.74 0.93 3.49
C LEU A 18 14.78 2.47 3.40
N TRP A 19 13.64 3.11 3.11
CA TRP A 19 13.62 4.55 2.87
C TRP A 19 13.54 5.32 4.18
N PRO A 20 14.22 6.48 4.25
CA PRO A 20 13.94 7.44 5.31
C PRO A 20 12.47 7.86 5.28
N LEU A 21 11.83 7.97 6.45
CA LEU A 21 10.42 8.36 6.59
C LEU A 21 10.06 9.63 5.80
N ILE A 22 10.97 10.62 5.75
CA ILE A 22 10.78 11.87 5.00
C ILE A 22 10.66 11.60 3.49
N ARG A 23 11.51 10.73 2.95
CA ARG A 23 11.50 10.37 1.52
C ARG A 23 10.20 9.65 1.17
N GLU A 24 9.79 8.75 2.03
CA GLU A 24 8.56 7.99 1.86
C GLU A 24 7.34 8.92 1.87
N LYS A 25 7.20 9.79 2.87
CA LYS A 25 6.13 10.81 2.93
C LYS A 25 6.09 11.68 1.68
N ASN A 26 7.25 12.16 1.23
CA ASN A 26 7.35 12.96 0.00
C ASN A 26 6.92 12.17 -1.25
N PHE A 27 7.14 10.86 -1.28
CA PHE A 27 6.74 10.01 -2.38
C PHE A 27 5.21 9.88 -2.47
N TYR A 28 4.54 9.58 -1.35
CA TYR A 28 3.06 9.54 -1.31
C TYR A 28 2.43 10.90 -1.66
N ASN A 29 3.01 12.00 -1.18
CA ASN A 29 2.54 13.35 -1.51
C ASN A 29 2.64 13.68 -3.01
N LYS A 30 3.67 13.18 -3.71
CA LYS A 30 3.79 13.38 -5.17
C LYS A 30 2.72 12.61 -5.96
N LEU A 31 2.18 11.53 -5.38
CA LEU A 31 1.22 10.65 -6.03
C LEU A 31 -0.24 10.98 -5.68
N ASP A 32 -0.46 11.91 -4.76
CA ASP A 32 -1.75 12.25 -4.15
C ASP A 32 -2.90 12.37 -5.16
N LYS A 33 -2.65 13.05 -6.29
CA LYS A 33 -3.65 13.32 -7.34
C LYS A 33 -3.70 12.28 -8.45
N PHE A 34 -2.86 11.24 -8.40
CA PHE A 34 -2.68 10.30 -9.50
C PHE A 34 -3.19 8.88 -9.19
N TYR A 35 -3.59 8.58 -7.96
CA TYR A 35 -4.00 7.24 -7.56
C TYR A 35 -5.14 6.66 -8.41
N THR A 36 -6.23 7.41 -8.59
CA THR A 36 -7.36 6.96 -9.43
C THR A 36 -6.91 6.70 -10.87
N LYS A 37 -6.23 7.69 -11.47
CA LYS A 37 -5.74 7.60 -12.86
C LYS A 37 -4.81 6.40 -13.07
N MET A 38 -3.89 6.16 -12.14
CA MET A 38 -2.96 5.05 -12.22
C MET A 38 -3.64 3.71 -11.95
N SER A 39 -4.66 3.66 -11.10
CA SER A 39 -5.44 2.44 -10.83
C SER A 39 -6.24 1.98 -12.06
N CYS A 40 -6.72 2.92 -12.87
CA CYS A 40 -7.41 2.64 -14.12
C CYS A 40 -6.46 2.38 -15.30
N ASP A 41 -5.15 2.48 -15.13
CA ASP A 41 -4.19 2.26 -16.20
C ASP A 41 -3.72 0.80 -16.26
N LYS A 42 -3.56 0.25 -17.47
CA LYS A 42 -3.16 -1.14 -17.71
C LYS A 42 -1.84 -1.53 -17.03
N TYR A 43 -0.88 -0.60 -16.97
CA TYR A 43 0.46 -0.88 -16.45
C TYR A 43 0.65 -0.35 -15.04
N ALA A 44 0.07 0.81 -14.73
CA ALA A 44 0.25 1.47 -13.44
C ALA A 44 -0.66 0.92 -12.33
N CYS A 45 -1.71 0.16 -12.65
CA CYS A 45 -2.59 -0.44 -11.65
C CYS A 45 -1.84 -1.37 -10.68
N TRP A 46 -0.85 -2.09 -11.21
CA TRP A 46 0.00 -2.96 -10.41
C TRP A 46 0.88 -2.17 -9.45
N PHE A 47 1.38 -1.00 -9.89
CA PHE A 47 2.14 -0.12 -9.00
C PHE A 47 1.28 0.38 -7.84
N ILE A 48 0.02 0.80 -8.07
CA ILE A 48 -0.87 1.21 -6.97
C ILE A 48 -1.12 0.04 -6.02
N THR A 49 -1.28 -1.16 -6.55
CA THR A 49 -1.42 -2.37 -5.74
C THR A 49 -0.21 -2.62 -4.86
N GLN A 50 1.00 -2.53 -5.42
CA GLN A 50 2.23 -2.69 -4.66
C GLN A 50 2.43 -1.55 -3.64
N LEU A 51 2.08 -0.32 -4.00
CA LEU A 51 2.11 0.82 -3.10
C LEU A 51 1.19 0.61 -1.90
N TRP A 52 -0.04 0.13 -2.12
CA TRP A 52 -0.95 -0.21 -1.04
C TRP A 52 -0.40 -1.30 -0.12
N LYS A 53 0.17 -2.37 -0.68
CA LYS A 53 0.69 -3.51 0.09
C LYS A 53 1.93 -3.15 0.91
N ASN A 54 2.79 -2.29 0.39
CA ASN A 54 4.03 -1.86 1.06
C ASN A 54 3.85 -0.62 1.95
N ALA A 55 2.64 -0.05 2.02
CA ALA A 55 2.34 1.04 2.95
C ALA A 55 2.44 0.57 4.39
N GLN A 56 3.40 1.12 5.13
CA GLN A 56 3.74 0.72 6.50
C GLN A 56 2.84 1.39 7.54
N THR A 57 2.37 2.60 7.25
CA THR A 57 1.59 3.39 8.22
C THR A 57 0.13 3.54 7.79
N ILE A 58 -0.73 3.76 8.78
CA ILE A 58 -2.15 4.01 8.55
C ILE A 58 -2.36 5.32 7.77
N GLU A 59 -1.52 6.34 7.99
CA GLU A 59 -1.60 7.64 7.32
C GLU A 59 -1.41 7.50 5.81
N GLN A 60 -0.46 6.67 5.37
CA GLN A 60 -0.22 6.40 3.96
C GLN A 60 -1.44 5.72 3.31
N LYS A 61 -1.97 4.68 3.97
CA LYS A 61 -3.16 3.97 3.51
C LYS A 61 -4.39 4.89 3.47
N LEU A 62 -4.57 5.74 4.48
CA LEU A 62 -5.64 6.73 4.54
C LEU A 62 -5.50 7.76 3.41
N GLN A 63 -4.30 8.24 3.13
CA GLN A 63 -4.05 9.18 2.04
C GLN A 63 -4.47 8.61 0.68
N MET A 64 -4.07 7.36 0.38
CA MET A 64 -4.47 6.69 -0.87
C MET A 64 -5.99 6.57 -0.98
N VAL A 65 -6.62 6.08 0.08
CA VAL A 65 -8.04 5.75 0.12
C VAL A 65 -8.92 7.00 0.08
N LYS A 66 -8.53 8.08 0.77
CA LYS A 66 -9.24 9.37 0.74
C LYS A 66 -9.27 10.00 -0.65
N ASN A 67 -8.19 9.86 -1.43
CA ASN A 67 -8.16 10.36 -2.80
C ASN A 67 -9.04 9.50 -3.71
N MET A 68 -8.92 8.18 -3.60
CA MET A 68 -9.64 7.24 -4.47
C MET A 68 -11.14 7.14 -4.14
N SER A 69 -11.57 7.46 -2.91
CA SER A 69 -12.96 7.35 -2.48
C SER A 69 -13.91 8.25 -3.27
N ASN A 70 -13.42 9.40 -3.75
CA ASN A 70 -14.20 10.33 -4.55
C ASN A 70 -14.61 9.71 -5.91
N ASP A 71 -13.81 8.77 -6.41
CA ASP A 71 -13.99 8.12 -7.72
C ASP A 71 -14.45 6.66 -7.60
N LEU A 72 -15.09 6.27 -6.48
CA LEU A 72 -15.45 4.88 -6.19
C LEU A 72 -16.23 4.20 -7.32
N GLN A 73 -17.20 4.89 -7.93
CA GLN A 73 -18.03 4.32 -9.01
C GLN A 73 -17.20 3.99 -10.27
N LEU A 74 -16.28 4.89 -10.63
CA LEU A 74 -15.34 4.69 -11.74
C LEU A 74 -14.42 3.49 -11.44
N LEU A 75 -13.84 3.45 -10.24
CA LEU A 75 -12.88 2.40 -9.86
C LEU A 75 -13.53 1.01 -9.80
N ARG A 76 -14.79 0.91 -9.34
CA ARG A 76 -15.53 -0.37 -9.30
C ARG A 76 -15.91 -0.90 -10.69
N SER A 77 -16.13 -0.02 -11.66
CA SER A 77 -16.51 -0.43 -13.02
C SER A 77 -15.29 -0.74 -13.88
N HIS A 78 -14.14 -0.11 -13.62
CA HIS A 78 -12.94 -0.23 -14.44
C HIS A 78 -12.21 -1.57 -14.27
N ILE A 79 -11.89 -2.25 -15.38
CA ILE A 79 -11.31 -3.62 -15.39
C ILE A 79 -10.04 -3.76 -14.54
N TYR A 80 -9.11 -2.80 -14.63
CA TYR A 80 -7.85 -2.83 -13.89
C TYR A 80 -7.96 -2.37 -12.42
N ALA A 81 -8.93 -1.51 -12.10
CA ALA A 81 -9.04 -0.92 -10.78
C ALA A 81 -9.89 -1.75 -9.80
N LYS A 82 -10.70 -2.69 -10.31
CA LYS A 82 -11.55 -3.56 -9.49
C LYS A 82 -10.79 -4.26 -8.36
N TYR A 83 -9.63 -4.82 -8.66
CA TYR A 83 -8.82 -5.54 -7.68
C TYR A 83 -8.39 -4.62 -6.53
N ILE A 84 -7.76 -3.47 -6.84
CA ILE A 84 -7.28 -2.57 -5.80
C ILE A 84 -8.42 -1.93 -5.01
N THR A 85 -9.57 -1.69 -5.64
CA THR A 85 -10.78 -1.21 -4.96
C THR A 85 -11.29 -2.20 -3.91
N TYR A 86 -11.20 -3.50 -4.22
CA TYR A 86 -11.53 -4.58 -3.29
C TYR A 86 -10.48 -4.71 -2.18
N GLU A 87 -9.20 -4.73 -2.52
CA GLU A 87 -8.09 -4.83 -1.55
C GLU A 87 -8.06 -3.69 -0.54
N MET A 88 -8.39 -2.47 -0.97
CA MET A 88 -8.55 -1.32 -0.08
C MET A 88 -9.84 -1.37 0.72
N ASN A 89 -10.78 -2.25 0.37
CA ASN A 89 -12.15 -2.26 0.85
C ASN A 89 -12.78 -0.86 0.80
N LEU A 90 -12.66 -0.21 -0.36
CA LEU A 90 -13.01 1.20 -0.55
C LEU A 90 -14.50 1.48 -0.27
N THR A 91 -15.37 0.50 -0.53
CA THR A 91 -16.80 0.58 -0.19
C THR A 91 -17.03 0.64 1.32
N ALA A 92 -16.28 -0.12 2.11
CA ALA A 92 -16.37 -0.03 3.57
C ALA A 92 -15.80 1.29 4.09
N TYR A 93 -14.75 1.84 3.48
CA TYR A 93 -14.26 3.18 3.82
C TYR A 93 -15.32 4.25 3.59
N CYS A 94 -15.97 4.27 2.42
CA CYS A 94 -16.98 5.29 2.10
C CYS A 94 -18.24 5.19 2.98
N SER A 95 -18.57 4.01 3.51
CA SER A 95 -19.77 3.81 4.35
C SER A 95 -19.48 3.88 5.85
N ARG A 96 -18.32 3.36 6.28
CA ARG A 96 -17.96 3.15 7.69
C ARG A 96 -16.46 3.44 7.90
N PRO A 97 -16.02 4.70 7.73
CA PRO A 97 -14.60 5.05 7.72
C PRO A 97 -13.88 4.72 9.04
N GLU A 98 -14.53 4.93 10.20
CA GLU A 98 -13.94 4.62 11.50
C GLU A 98 -13.74 3.12 11.72
N GLN A 99 -14.74 2.30 11.37
CA GLN A 99 -14.62 0.84 11.45
C GLN A 99 -13.54 0.33 10.49
N TRP A 100 -13.51 0.88 9.28
CA TRP A 100 -12.49 0.58 8.30
C TRP A 100 -11.08 0.89 8.84
N LYS A 101 -10.88 2.07 9.41
CA LYS A 101 -9.59 2.49 9.97
C LYS A 101 -9.11 1.52 11.06
N ARG A 102 -9.98 1.17 12.01
CA ARG A 102 -9.67 0.19 13.07
C ARG A 102 -9.25 -1.16 12.50
N ASN A 103 -9.95 -1.65 11.47
CA ASN A 103 -9.61 -2.93 10.83
C ASN A 103 -8.23 -2.90 10.16
N ILE A 104 -7.88 -1.80 9.51
CA ILE A 104 -6.56 -1.63 8.89
C ILE A 104 -5.47 -1.53 9.95
N GLU A 105 -5.68 -0.77 11.03
CA GLU A 105 -4.73 -0.69 12.15
C GLU A 105 -4.45 -2.04 12.79
N ILE A 106 -5.49 -2.86 13.00
CA ILE A 106 -5.34 -4.24 13.48
C ILE A 106 -4.50 -5.07 12.49
N THR A 107 -4.74 -4.91 11.19
CA THR A 107 -4.00 -5.64 10.15
C THR A 107 -2.54 -5.25 10.14
N ILE A 108 -2.21 -3.96 10.22
CA ILE A 108 -0.83 -3.46 10.29
C ILE A 108 -0.14 -4.00 11.55
N LYS A 109 -0.79 -3.92 12.72
CA LYS A 109 -0.25 -4.43 13.99
C LYS A 109 0.04 -5.93 13.94
N LYS A 110 -0.85 -6.73 13.35
CA LYS A 110 -0.63 -8.18 13.19
C LYS A 110 0.60 -8.49 12.34
N HIS A 111 0.84 -7.75 11.26
CA HIS A 111 2.02 -7.95 10.43
C HIS A 111 3.31 -7.58 11.17
N SER A 112 3.32 -6.44 11.87
CA SER A 112 4.47 -6.03 12.69
C SER A 112 4.86 -7.07 13.75
N LEU A 113 3.88 -7.69 14.41
CA LEU A 113 4.15 -8.73 15.42
C LEU A 113 4.71 -10.03 14.83
N LEU A 114 4.41 -10.33 13.56
CA LEU A 114 4.94 -11.51 12.87
C LEU A 114 6.40 -11.30 12.46
N ASP A 115 6.78 -10.08 12.05
CA ASP A 115 8.17 -9.74 11.72
C ASP A 115 9.10 -9.91 12.94
N ASP A 116 8.64 -9.55 14.14
CA ASP A 116 9.38 -9.72 15.41
C ASP A 116 9.61 -11.21 15.77
N LEU A 117 8.72 -12.10 15.34
CA LEU A 117 8.85 -13.54 15.58
C LEU A 117 9.89 -14.19 14.67
N ASP A 118 10.05 -13.70 13.44
CA ASP A 118 11.03 -14.22 12.49
C ASP A 118 12.47 -13.80 12.81
N ASP A 119 12.67 -12.60 13.35
CA ASP A 119 13.99 -12.14 13.83
C ASP A 119 14.55 -12.96 15.00
N ASN A 120 13.66 -13.54 15.82
CA ASN A 120 14.05 -14.42 16.92
C ASN A 120 14.57 -15.80 16.48
N LYS A 121 14.24 -16.26 15.27
CA LYS A 121 14.77 -17.52 14.73
C LYS A 121 16.20 -17.36 14.20
N ASN A 122 16.55 -16.20 13.64
CA ASN A 122 17.88 -15.96 13.09
C ASN A 122 18.94 -15.61 14.15
N LYS A 123 18.56 -15.02 15.29
CA LYS A 123 19.49 -14.80 16.41
C LYS A 123 19.98 -16.11 17.06
N LYS A 124 19.16 -17.18 17.06
CA LYS A 124 19.58 -18.50 17.61
C LYS A 124 20.65 -19.21 16.76
N LYS A 125 20.76 -18.93 15.46
CA LYS A 125 21.78 -19.55 14.60
C LYS A 125 23.16 -18.90 14.72
N LYS A 126 23.27 -17.64 15.15
CA LYS A 126 24.57 -16.96 15.33
C LYS A 126 25.28 -17.28 16.65
N LYS A 127 24.59 -17.80 17.67
CA LYS A 127 25.21 -18.18 18.96
C LYS A 127 25.75 -19.62 19.01
N LYS A 128 25.69 -20.39 17.92
CA LYS A 128 26.19 -21.79 17.86
C LYS A 128 27.54 -21.94 17.15
N LYS A 129 28.21 -20.83 16.81
CA LYS A 129 29.59 -20.80 16.33
C LYS A 129 30.38 -19.79 17.16
N LEU A 130 30.69 -20.18 18.39
CA LEU A 130 31.79 -19.66 19.22
C LEU A 130 32.28 -20.84 20.04
#